data_AF-A0A9N7Q3F6-F1
#
_entry.id   AF-A0A9N7Q3F6-F1
#
_cell.length_a   1.000
_cell.length_b   1.000
_cell.length_c   1.000
_cell.angle_alpha   90.00
_cell.angle_beta   90.00
_cell.angle_gamma   90.00
#
_symmetry.space_group_name_H-M   'P 1'
#
loop_
_entity.id
_entity.type
_entity.pdbx_description
1 polymer ?
#
loop_
_entity_poly.entity_id
_entity_poly.type
_entity_poly.pdbx_seq_one_letter_code
_entity_poly.pdbx_strand_id
1 'polypeptide(L)'
;MDTLSGTAGERGLWKSTMAAASQALGAAGKMQQAVTQTLKLQRKIRELRDALHHAEAERDVYRELHARTVDELHQAVDRSPAEIRRLRAETEAMQVRHRAYKLLVQHYMRLGTPIDPAVFAEQRSRVQQHILFQRRRGIPVSQIGVDDIAFLLR
;
A
#
# COMPACT_ATOMS: atom_id res chain seq x y z
N MET A 1 -81.57 59.71 -27.25
CA MET A 1 -80.60 59.22 -26.26
C MET A 1 -80.49 57.71 -26.40
N ASP A 2 -79.25 57.22 -26.46
CA ASP A 2 -78.80 55.88 -26.01
C ASP A 2 -79.04 54.61 -26.83
N THR A 3 -78.69 54.59 -28.13
CA THR A 3 -78.50 53.30 -28.85
C THR A 3 -77.16 53.15 -29.59
N LEU A 4 -76.39 54.23 -29.75
CA LEU A 4 -75.06 54.16 -30.39
C LEU A 4 -73.91 53.84 -29.40
N SER A 5 -74.16 53.90 -28.09
CA SER A 5 -73.13 53.62 -27.07
C SER A 5 -72.93 52.13 -26.77
N GLY A 6 -73.94 51.28 -27.01
CA GLY A 6 -73.89 49.84 -26.70
C GLY A 6 -72.98 49.03 -27.64
N THR A 7 -73.04 49.28 -28.95
CA THR A 7 -72.27 48.51 -29.95
C THR A 7 -70.79 48.89 -30.02
N ALA A 8 -70.42 50.09 -29.57
CA ALA A 8 -69.03 50.53 -29.44
C ALA A 8 -68.39 49.92 -28.15
N GLY A 9 -69.15 49.87 -27.06
CA GLY A 9 -68.76 49.21 -25.81
C GLY A 9 -68.53 47.71 -25.96
N GLU A 10 -69.45 47.00 -26.64
CA GLU A 10 -69.30 45.56 -26.90
C GLU A 10 -68.11 45.23 -27.82
N ARG A 11 -67.86 46.04 -28.85
CA ARG A 11 -66.68 45.88 -29.72
C ARG A 11 -65.38 46.18 -28.98
N GLY A 12 -65.38 47.13 -28.05
CA GLY A 12 -64.25 47.39 -27.15
C GLY A 12 -64.01 46.24 -26.17
N LEU A 13 -65.08 45.68 -25.61
CA LEU A 13 -65.02 44.52 -24.71
C LEU A 13 -64.46 43.28 -25.43
N TRP A 14 -64.94 42.98 -26.64
CA TRP A 14 -64.43 41.86 -27.45
C TRP A 14 -62.96 42.01 -27.82
N LYS A 15 -62.52 43.22 -28.20
CA LYS A 15 -61.10 43.50 -28.48
C LYS A 15 -60.23 43.34 -27.23
N SER A 16 -60.71 43.81 -26.07
CA SER A 16 -60.01 43.64 -24.79
C SER A 16 -59.91 42.17 -24.39
N THR A 17 -60.99 41.40 -24.55
CA THR A 17 -61.00 39.96 -24.23
C THR A 17 -60.09 39.16 -25.16
N MET A 18 -60.07 39.46 -26.47
CA MET A 18 -59.14 38.81 -27.41
C MET A 18 -57.68 39.17 -27.11
N ALA A 19 -57.40 40.42 -26.72
CA ALA A 19 -56.06 40.84 -26.32
C ALA A 19 -55.61 40.11 -25.04
N ALA A 20 -56.49 40.00 -24.03
CA ALA A 20 -56.23 39.25 -22.81
C ALA A 20 -56.02 37.75 -23.08
N ALA A 21 -56.83 37.15 -23.96
CA ALA A 21 -56.67 35.75 -24.36
C ALA A 21 -55.35 35.51 -25.11
N SER A 22 -54.97 36.43 -26.02
CA SER A 22 -53.69 36.36 -26.74
C SER A 22 -52.48 36.49 -25.80
N GLN A 23 -52.58 37.38 -24.82
CA GLN A 23 -51.56 37.55 -23.79
C GLN A 23 -51.46 36.31 -22.87
N ALA A 24 -52.60 35.72 -22.49
CA ALA A 24 -52.65 34.50 -21.69
C ALA A 24 -52.05 33.30 -22.44
N LEU A 25 -52.34 33.15 -23.74
CA LEU A 25 -51.74 32.13 -24.60
C LEU A 25 -50.22 32.33 -24.75
N GLY A 26 -49.76 33.58 -24.94
CA GLY A 26 -48.34 33.90 -24.98
C GLY A 26 -47.61 33.60 -23.66
N ALA A 27 -48.26 33.88 -22.52
CA ALA A 27 -47.74 33.54 -21.19
C ALA A 27 -47.70 32.02 -20.97
N ALA A 28 -48.75 31.30 -21.37
CA ALA A 28 -48.80 29.83 -21.30
C ALA A 28 -47.70 29.18 -22.15
N GLY A 29 -47.44 29.68 -23.36
CA GLY A 29 -46.35 29.18 -24.21
C GLY A 29 -44.96 29.36 -23.59
N LYS A 30 -44.69 30.52 -22.98
CA LYS A 30 -43.44 30.77 -22.24
C LYS A 30 -43.31 29.84 -21.02
N MET A 31 -44.42 29.62 -20.31
CA MET A 31 -44.45 28.71 -19.16
C MET A 31 -44.17 27.26 -19.59
N GLN A 32 -44.77 26.79 -20.69
CA GLN A 32 -44.52 25.47 -21.25
C GLN A 32 -43.04 25.27 -21.64
N GLN A 33 -42.41 26.29 -22.24
CA GLN A 33 -40.98 26.26 -22.57
C GLN A 33 -40.11 26.19 -21.30
N ALA A 34 -40.42 27.00 -20.29
CA ALA A 34 -39.70 27.01 -19.01
C ALA A 34 -39.83 25.67 -18.27
N VAL A 35 -41.02 25.07 -18.25
CA VAL A 35 -41.25 23.72 -17.67
C VAL A 35 -40.44 22.68 -18.42
N THR A 36 -40.44 22.71 -19.76
CA THR A 36 -39.66 21.77 -20.58
C THR A 36 -38.16 21.88 -20.30
N GLN A 37 -37.63 23.10 -20.19
CA GLN A 37 -36.22 23.33 -19.83
C GLN A 37 -35.92 22.83 -18.41
N THR A 38 -36.81 23.11 -17.46
CA THR A 38 -36.69 22.63 -16.07
C THR A 38 -36.64 21.11 -16.00
N LEU A 39 -37.50 20.42 -16.73
CA LEU A 39 -37.51 18.95 -16.78
C LEU A 39 -36.22 18.39 -17.37
N LYS A 40 -35.65 19.02 -18.41
CA LYS A 40 -34.35 18.63 -18.98
C LYS A 40 -33.22 18.79 -17.96
N LEU A 41 -33.21 19.92 -17.24
CA LEU A 41 -32.21 20.17 -16.19
C LEU A 41 -32.35 19.17 -15.03
N GLN A 42 -33.57 18.88 -14.59
CA GLN A 42 -33.82 17.88 -13.56
C GLN A 42 -33.38 16.47 -13.96
N ARG A 43 -33.49 16.12 -15.25
CA ARG A 43 -32.94 14.86 -15.76
C ARG A 43 -31.41 14.87 -15.71
N LYS A 44 -30.78 15.94 -16.19
CA LYS A 44 -29.31 16.06 -16.17
C LYS A 44 -28.74 16.06 -14.75
N ILE A 45 -29.41 16.69 -13.79
CA ILE A 45 -29.01 16.67 -12.38
C ILE A 45 -29.04 15.24 -11.82
N ARG A 46 -30.05 14.44 -12.19
CA ARG A 46 -30.12 13.02 -11.78
C ARG A 46 -28.96 12.23 -12.39
N GLU A 47 -28.74 12.35 -13.69
CA GLU A 47 -27.63 11.66 -14.38
C GLU A 47 -26.26 12.02 -13.78
N LEU A 48 -26.02 13.30 -13.47
CA LEU A 48 -24.79 13.74 -12.83
C LEU A 48 -24.63 13.23 -11.40
N ARG A 49 -25.74 13.13 -10.64
CA ARG A 49 -25.72 12.59 -9.29
C ARG A 49 -25.38 11.09 -9.30
N ASP A 50 -25.96 10.35 -10.22
CA ASP A 50 -25.69 8.92 -10.37
C ASP A 50 -24.22 8.68 -10.77
N ALA A 51 -23.70 9.49 -11.70
CA ALA A 51 -22.29 9.44 -12.09
C ALA A 51 -21.34 9.81 -10.94
N LEU A 52 -21.70 10.81 -10.11
CA LEU A 52 -20.92 11.18 -8.94
C LEU A 52 -20.88 10.03 -7.92
N HIS A 53 -22.02 9.42 -7.61
CA HIS A 53 -22.07 8.28 -6.71
C HIS A 53 -21.26 7.09 -7.22
N HIS A 54 -21.27 6.84 -8.53
CA HIS A 54 -20.44 5.80 -9.12
C HIS A 54 -18.95 6.10 -8.96
N ALA A 55 -18.52 7.32 -9.28
CA ALA A 55 -17.13 7.74 -9.14
C ALA A 55 -16.66 7.74 -7.67
N GLU A 56 -17.53 8.09 -6.72
CA GLU A 56 -17.25 8.00 -5.29
C GLU A 56 -17.04 6.55 -4.84
N ALA A 57 -17.88 5.63 -5.29
CA ALA A 57 -17.73 4.21 -5.00
C ALA A 57 -16.43 3.64 -5.58
N GLU A 58 -16.08 3.98 -6.83
CA GLU A 58 -14.81 3.61 -7.44
C GLU A 58 -13.62 4.16 -6.65
N ARG A 59 -13.66 5.44 -6.27
CA ARG A 59 -12.61 6.07 -5.46
C ARG A 59 -12.41 5.33 -4.14
N ASP A 60 -13.49 4.94 -3.48
CA ASP A 60 -13.41 4.27 -2.19
C ASP A 60 -12.82 2.84 -2.35
N VAL A 61 -13.15 2.12 -3.43
CA VAL A 61 -12.48 0.87 -3.79
C VAL A 61 -10.99 1.06 -4.04
N TYR A 62 -10.60 2.09 -4.80
CA TYR A 62 -9.19 2.38 -5.05
C TYR A 62 -8.43 2.77 -3.78
N ARG A 63 -9.07 3.49 -2.85
CA ARG A 63 -8.48 3.81 -1.55
C ARG A 63 -8.24 2.55 -0.72
N GLU A 64 -9.20 1.65 -0.68
CA GLU A 64 -9.04 0.37 0.03
C GLU A 64 -7.94 -0.49 -0.61
N LEU A 65 -7.92 -0.59 -1.94
CA LEU A 65 -6.87 -1.31 -2.66
C LEU A 65 -5.50 -0.71 -2.37
N HIS A 66 -5.38 0.62 -2.42
CA HIS A 66 -4.13 1.31 -2.11
C HIS A 66 -3.66 1.04 -0.68
N ALA A 67 -4.55 1.10 0.30
CA ALA A 67 -4.22 0.79 1.69
C ALA A 67 -3.67 -0.64 1.83
N ARG A 68 -4.34 -1.63 1.24
CA ARG A 68 -3.90 -3.02 1.24
C ARG A 68 -2.53 -3.20 0.57
N THR A 69 -2.33 -2.60 -0.61
CA THR A 69 -1.04 -2.68 -1.32
C THR A 69 0.10 -2.03 -0.54
N VAL A 70 -0.15 -0.90 0.14
CA VAL A 70 0.84 -0.24 1.00
C VAL A 70 1.20 -1.12 2.20
N ASP A 71 0.21 -1.75 2.84
CA ASP A 71 0.46 -2.67 3.95
C ASP A 71 1.25 -3.91 3.51
N GLU A 72 0.90 -4.51 2.36
CA GLU A 72 1.64 -5.62 1.77
C GLU A 72 3.10 -5.23 1.44
N LEU A 73 3.31 -4.04 0.89
CA LEU A 73 4.65 -3.52 0.61
C LEU A 73 5.46 -3.35 1.89
N HIS A 74 4.89 -2.75 2.94
CA HIS A 74 5.57 -2.62 4.23
C HIS A 74 5.95 -3.99 4.80
N GLN A 75 5.04 -4.96 4.78
CA GLN A 75 5.33 -6.32 5.25
C GLN A 75 6.46 -6.99 4.45
N ALA A 76 6.48 -6.83 3.13
CA ALA A 76 7.56 -7.34 2.28
C ALA A 76 8.90 -6.66 2.58
N VAL A 77 8.87 -5.33 2.74
CA VAL A 77 10.03 -4.51 3.12
C VAL A 77 10.53 -4.87 4.51
N ASP A 78 9.70 -5.26 5.47
CA ASP A 78 10.14 -5.68 6.80
C ASP A 78 10.67 -7.13 6.82
N ARG A 79 10.07 -8.00 6.02
CA ARG A 79 10.53 -9.40 5.87
C ARG A 79 11.93 -9.47 5.28
N SER A 80 12.25 -8.61 4.31
CA SER A 80 13.56 -8.61 3.63
C SER A 80 14.76 -8.36 4.57
N PRO A 81 14.79 -7.31 5.42
CA PRO A 81 15.81 -7.09 6.44
C PRO A 81 15.89 -8.20 7.48
N ALA A 82 14.75 -8.77 7.88
CA ALA A 82 14.73 -9.88 8.83
C ALA A 82 15.41 -11.13 8.23
N GLU A 83 15.11 -11.44 6.97
CA GLU A 83 15.73 -12.52 6.22
C GLU A 83 17.22 -12.28 5.99
N ILE A 84 17.62 -11.06 5.60
CA ILE A 84 19.02 -10.67 5.46
C ILE A 84 19.78 -10.84 6.78
N ARG A 85 19.20 -10.39 7.91
CA ARG A 85 19.80 -10.57 9.23
C ARG A 85 19.96 -12.06 9.58
N ARG A 86 18.95 -12.87 9.28
CA ARG A 86 18.99 -14.32 9.48
C ARG A 86 20.09 -14.98 8.65
N LEU A 87 20.12 -14.73 7.34
CA LEU A 87 21.13 -15.28 6.42
C LEU A 87 22.55 -14.86 6.81
N ARG A 88 22.71 -13.61 7.26
CA ARG A 88 23.99 -13.13 7.80
C ARG A 88 24.39 -13.90 9.05
N ALA A 89 23.49 -14.08 10.01
CA ALA A 89 23.75 -14.86 11.22
C ALA A 89 24.08 -16.33 10.91
N GLU A 90 23.38 -16.96 9.95
CA GLU A 90 23.67 -18.32 9.49
C GLU A 90 25.05 -18.43 8.83
N THR A 91 25.39 -17.48 7.96
CA THR A 91 26.71 -17.39 7.31
C THR A 91 27.82 -17.23 8.34
N GLU A 92 27.61 -16.37 9.33
CA GLU A 92 28.56 -16.14 10.41
C GLU A 92 28.76 -17.39 11.28
N ALA A 93 27.67 -18.09 11.64
CA ALA A 93 27.74 -19.36 12.34
C ALA A 93 28.52 -20.41 11.52
N MET A 94 28.30 -20.45 10.21
CA MET A 94 29.02 -21.35 9.30
C MET A 94 30.52 -21.05 9.25
N GLN A 95 30.92 -19.77 9.16
CA GLN A 95 32.32 -19.35 9.18
C GLN A 95 33.03 -19.76 10.48
N VAL A 96 32.37 -19.57 11.62
CA VAL A 96 32.89 -19.98 12.94
C VAL A 96 33.07 -21.50 13.00
N ARG A 97 32.07 -22.27 12.58
CA ARG A 97 32.15 -23.74 12.54
C ARG A 97 33.29 -24.20 11.64
N HIS A 98 33.34 -23.71 10.40
CA HIS A 98 34.37 -24.05 9.43
C HIS A 98 35.77 -23.74 9.97
N ARG A 99 35.97 -22.56 10.57
CA ARG A 99 37.26 -22.19 11.14
C ARG A 99 37.66 -23.11 12.29
N ALA A 100 36.74 -23.44 13.19
CA ALA A 100 37.02 -24.37 14.29
C ALA A 100 37.49 -25.74 13.79
N TYR A 101 36.78 -26.31 12.79
CA TYR A 101 37.19 -27.56 12.16
C TYR A 101 38.60 -27.47 11.56
N LYS A 102 38.86 -26.42 10.78
CA LYS A 102 40.16 -26.22 10.13
C LYS A 102 41.29 -26.12 11.14
N LEU A 103 41.11 -25.35 12.21
CA LEU A 103 42.14 -25.17 13.24
C LEU A 103 42.40 -26.46 14.02
N LEU A 104 41.36 -27.23 14.35
CA LEU A 104 41.53 -28.53 14.99
C LEU A 104 42.31 -29.49 14.10
N VAL A 105 41.91 -29.65 12.83
CA VAL A 105 42.62 -30.53 11.90
C VAL A 105 44.09 -30.12 11.78
N GLN A 106 44.37 -28.82 11.66
CA GLN A 106 45.75 -28.32 11.63
C GLN A 106 46.53 -28.61 12.92
N HIS A 107 45.87 -28.54 14.09
CA HIS A 107 46.48 -28.89 15.37
C HIS A 107 46.84 -30.38 15.46
N TYR A 108 45.89 -31.27 15.14
CA TYR A 108 46.13 -32.72 15.13
C TYR A 108 47.22 -33.11 14.13
N MET A 109 47.23 -32.51 12.94
CA MET A 109 48.30 -32.72 11.95
C MET A 109 49.67 -32.29 12.48
N ARG A 110 49.75 -31.16 13.19
CA ARG A 110 51.02 -30.66 13.77
C ARG A 110 51.54 -31.57 14.88
N LEU A 111 50.66 -32.20 15.66
CA LEU A 111 51.03 -33.11 16.74
C LEU A 111 51.26 -34.56 16.29
N GLY A 112 50.81 -34.92 15.07
CA GLY A 112 50.87 -36.30 14.58
C GLY A 112 49.97 -37.27 15.35
N THR A 113 48.97 -36.76 16.08
CA THR A 113 48.08 -37.55 16.93
C THR A 113 46.84 -38.02 16.15
N PRO A 114 46.36 -39.26 16.37
CA PRO A 114 45.11 -39.72 15.80
C PRO A 114 43.91 -38.93 16.36
N ILE A 115 42.87 -38.77 15.54
CA ILE A 115 41.65 -38.06 15.94
C ILE A 115 40.71 -39.04 16.65
N ASP A 116 40.47 -38.82 17.95
CA ASP A 116 39.36 -39.44 18.66
C ASP A 116 38.07 -38.60 18.45
N PRO A 117 37.01 -39.18 17.86
CA PRO A 117 35.75 -38.47 17.60
C PRO A 117 35.11 -37.81 18.82
N ALA A 118 35.18 -38.45 20.00
CA ALA A 118 34.54 -37.92 21.20
C ALA A 118 35.28 -36.68 21.72
N VAL A 119 36.60 -36.77 21.85
CA VAL A 119 37.48 -35.66 22.25
C VAL A 119 37.41 -34.52 21.23
N PHE A 120 37.41 -34.85 19.93
CA PHE A 120 37.33 -33.86 18.87
C PHE A 120 36.03 -33.04 18.93
N ALA A 121 34.89 -33.68 19.24
CA ALA A 121 33.61 -32.99 19.34
C ALA A 121 33.58 -31.98 20.51
N GLU A 122 34.17 -32.34 21.65
CA GLU A 122 34.30 -31.46 22.82
C GLU A 122 35.24 -30.30 22.54
N GLN A 123 36.44 -30.59 22.01
CA GLN A 123 37.42 -29.60 21.61
C GLN A 123 36.85 -28.61 20.58
N ARG A 124 36.04 -29.10 19.62
CA ARG A 124 35.35 -28.25 18.63
C ARG A 124 34.43 -27.25 19.31
N SER A 125 33.66 -27.66 20.30
CA SER A 125 32.76 -26.75 21.04
C SER A 125 33.56 -25.67 21.78
N ARG A 126 34.67 -26.04 22.46
CA ARG A 126 35.56 -25.09 23.15
C ARG A 126 36.20 -24.10 22.18
N VAL A 127 36.69 -24.57 21.04
CA VAL A 127 37.29 -23.72 19.99
C VAL A 127 36.25 -22.78 19.38
N GLN A 128 35.03 -23.24 19.11
CA GLN A 128 33.95 -22.38 18.62
C GLN A 128 33.62 -21.25 19.59
N GLN A 129 33.51 -21.55 20.89
CA GLN A 129 33.30 -20.53 21.92
C GLN A 129 34.45 -19.52 21.98
N HIS A 130 35.69 -19.98 21.86
CA HIS A 130 36.85 -19.09 21.81
C HIS A 130 36.84 -18.20 20.57
N ILE A 131 36.54 -18.74 19.39
CA ILE A 131 36.43 -17.95 18.15
C ILE A 131 35.34 -16.87 18.30
N LEU A 132 34.19 -17.21 18.88
CA LEU A 132 33.12 -16.23 19.16
C LEU A 132 33.59 -15.14 20.13
N PHE A 133 34.37 -15.50 21.15
CA PHE A 133 34.96 -14.55 22.09
C PHE A 133 35.96 -13.60 21.41
N GLN A 134 36.89 -14.11 20.61
CA GLN A 134 37.88 -13.30 19.87
C GLN A 134 37.19 -12.37 18.86
N ARG A 135 36.13 -12.86 18.20
CA ARG A 135 35.33 -12.07 17.29
C ARG A 135 34.63 -10.90 18.00
N ARG A 136 34.09 -11.11 19.22
CA ARG A 136 33.52 -10.03 20.04
C ARG A 136 34.57 -8.98 20.44
N ARG A 137 35.85 -9.35 20.47
CA ARG A 137 36.98 -8.44 20.70
C ARG A 137 37.48 -7.75 19.41
N GLY A 138 36.83 -7.99 18.28
CA GLY A 138 37.17 -7.37 17.00
C GLY A 138 38.18 -8.14 16.14
N ILE A 139 38.61 -9.35 16.56
CA ILE A 139 39.54 -10.16 15.78
C ILE A 139 38.77 -10.89 14.67
N PRO A 140 39.13 -10.71 13.38
CA PRO A 140 38.53 -11.45 12.28
C PRO A 140 38.76 -12.96 12.42
N VAL A 141 37.73 -13.77 12.13
CA VAL A 141 37.78 -15.24 12.23
C VAL A 141 38.92 -15.84 11.38
N SER A 142 39.27 -15.21 10.26
CA SER A 142 40.37 -15.62 9.39
C SER A 142 41.76 -15.44 10.01
N GLN A 143 41.92 -14.54 10.99
CA GLN A 143 43.21 -14.23 11.62
C GLN A 143 43.52 -15.15 12.81
N ILE A 144 42.51 -15.79 13.41
CA ILE A 144 42.69 -16.69 14.57
C ILE A 144 43.44 -17.94 14.12
N GLY A 145 44.68 -18.12 14.54
CA GLY A 145 45.56 -19.22 14.16
C GLY A 145 45.48 -20.46 15.05
N VAL A 146 46.32 -21.45 14.75
CA VAL A 146 46.40 -22.71 15.52
C VAL A 146 47.02 -22.48 16.89
N ASP A 147 48.02 -21.60 16.98
CA ASP A 147 48.66 -21.27 18.26
C ASP A 147 47.69 -20.59 19.23
N ASP A 148 46.73 -19.82 18.71
CA ASP A 148 45.68 -19.16 19.50
C ASP A 148 44.72 -20.15 20.17
N ILE A 149 44.65 -21.40 19.70
CA ILE A 149 43.77 -22.41 20.27
C ILE A 149 44.50 -23.53 21.00
N ALA A 150 45.83 -23.63 20.90
CA ALA A 150 46.60 -24.74 21.45
C ALA A 150 46.45 -24.89 22.97
N PHE A 151 46.16 -23.81 23.70
CA PHE A 151 45.90 -23.88 25.15
C PHE A 151 44.54 -24.47 25.51
N LEU A 152 43.57 -24.48 24.57
CA LEU A 152 42.23 -25.02 24.77
C LEU A 152 42.16 -26.53 24.57
N LEU A 153 43.20 -27.11 23.97
CA LEU A 153 43.25 -28.51 23.52
C LEU A 153 44.13 -29.37 24.42
N ARG A 154 44.71 -28.78 25.47
CA ARG A 154 45.41 -29.48 26.55
C ARG A 154 44.44 -30.00 27.60
#